data_AF-A0A6G1I9B6-F1
#
_entry.id   AF-A0A6G1I9B6-F1
#
_cell.length_a   1.000
_cell.length_b   1.000
_cell.length_c   1.000
_cell.angle_alpha   90.00
_cell.angle_beta   90.00
_cell.angle_gamma   90.00
#
_symmetry.space_group_name_H-M   'P 1'
#
loop_
_entity.id
_entity.type
_entity.pdbx_description
1 polymer ?
#
loop_
_entity_poly.entity_id
_entity_poly.type
_entity_poly.pdbx_seq_one_letter_code
_entity_poly.pdbx_strand_id
1 'polypeptide(L)'
;MSVNYRLHPAKVNKTQLLATTWTMASVATVFFIARMVVRIKYSRAVFVDDALACFALVCLIANAIVITLMCPMMYATLQLASLGLGRRANLFDDVILYMRYQFSSTLLFWTCIWLVKASFLAFFKRLTLNLKAHTIAWWVIAGLTIAGYAGSVISYPLSCIHPSIHEKRLTRPVACEHPYNIRIAIISLRLSTALDIATDALIIALPMSLAWRVRLPFRTRLALSGVFALGGFIVLFAIIRVIVTDTKTSRPEVSWLNLWSAIESSIAVIVCNLAPFKTLFT
;
A
#
# COMPACT_ATOMS: atom_id res chain seq x y z
N MET A 1 -6.54 36.99 -3.26
CA MET A 1 -5.14 36.56 -3.07
C MET A 1 -4.96 35.25 -3.83
N SER A 2 -4.61 35.33 -5.12
CA SER A 2 -4.34 34.17 -5.96
C SER A 2 -3.05 33.54 -5.50
N VAL A 3 -3.15 32.38 -4.84
CA VAL A 3 -1.99 31.55 -4.53
C VAL A 3 -1.39 31.13 -5.87
N ASN A 4 -0.27 31.74 -6.23
CA ASN A 4 0.54 31.31 -7.37
C ASN A 4 1.14 29.95 -7.01
N TYR A 5 0.41 28.88 -7.31
CA TYR A 5 0.95 27.52 -7.27
C TYR A 5 1.95 27.41 -8.43
N ARG A 6 3.22 27.80 -8.21
CA ARG A 6 4.29 27.36 -9.09
C ARG A 6 4.34 25.84 -9.00
N LEU A 7 3.74 25.15 -9.96
CA LEU A 7 3.90 23.71 -10.09
C LEU A 7 5.37 23.45 -10.42
N HIS A 8 6.08 22.86 -9.48
CA HIS A 8 7.46 22.45 -9.66
C HIS A 8 7.53 21.34 -10.73
N PRO A 9 8.62 21.28 -11.51
CA PRO A 9 8.84 20.18 -12.45
C PRO A 9 8.83 18.84 -11.70
N ALA A 10 8.38 17.78 -12.37
CA ALA A 10 8.32 16.44 -11.78
C ALA A 10 9.65 16.06 -11.12
N LYS A 11 9.65 15.76 -9.82
CA LYS A 11 10.87 15.35 -9.09
C LYS A 11 11.50 14.06 -9.61
N VAL A 12 10.71 13.20 -10.24
CA VAL A 12 11.14 11.89 -10.74
C VAL A 12 10.94 11.82 -12.23
N ASN A 13 11.95 11.33 -12.94
CA ASN A 13 11.87 11.15 -14.37
C ASN A 13 11.01 9.93 -14.73
N LYS A 14 10.29 9.96 -15.85
CA LYS A 14 9.39 8.87 -16.27
C LYS A 14 10.09 7.51 -16.29
N THR A 15 11.30 7.47 -16.84
CA THR A 15 12.10 6.25 -16.94
C THR A 15 12.49 5.72 -15.56
N GLN A 16 12.80 6.59 -14.60
CA GLN A 16 13.16 6.18 -13.24
C GLN A 16 11.99 5.56 -12.50
N LEU A 17 10.78 6.14 -12.63
CA LEU A 17 9.58 5.59 -12.03
C LEU A 17 9.29 4.18 -12.58
N LEU A 18 9.25 4.04 -13.91
CA LEU A 18 8.97 2.75 -14.55
C LEU A 18 10.04 1.70 -14.27
N ALA A 19 11.32 2.07 -14.38
CA ALA A 19 12.42 1.16 -14.08
C ALA A 19 12.35 0.65 -12.64
N THR A 20 12.09 1.54 -11.67
CA THR A 20 11.97 1.14 -10.26
C THR A 20 10.77 0.22 -10.02
N THR A 21 9.59 0.56 -10.57
CA THR A 21 8.39 -0.26 -10.40
C THR A 21 8.56 -1.67 -10.96
N TRP A 22 9.08 -1.80 -12.20
CA TRP A 22 9.24 -3.11 -12.83
C TRP A 22 10.39 -3.94 -12.26
N THR A 23 11.50 -3.31 -11.87
CA THR A 23 12.60 -4.03 -11.22
C THR A 23 12.17 -4.61 -9.88
N MET A 24 11.50 -3.82 -9.03
CA MET A 24 11.03 -4.32 -7.74
C MET A 24 9.90 -5.35 -7.87
N ALA A 25 8.97 -5.18 -8.82
CA ALA A 25 7.96 -6.18 -9.12
C ALA A 25 8.60 -7.51 -9.56
N SER A 26 9.62 -7.46 -10.43
CA SER A 26 10.35 -8.64 -10.88
C SER A 26 11.02 -9.37 -9.72
N VAL A 27 11.70 -8.63 -8.84
CA VAL A 27 12.32 -9.19 -7.64
C VAL A 27 11.26 -9.84 -6.74
N ALA A 28 10.12 -9.18 -6.51
CA ALA A 28 9.02 -9.74 -5.73
C ALA A 28 8.47 -11.05 -6.33
N THR A 29 8.34 -11.12 -7.67
CA THR A 29 7.95 -12.35 -8.37
C THR A 29 8.96 -13.47 -8.17
N VAL A 30 10.27 -13.20 -8.24
CA VAL A 30 11.31 -14.22 -7.98
C VAL A 30 11.18 -14.79 -6.56
N PHE A 31 11.00 -13.95 -5.54
CA PHE A 31 10.82 -14.42 -4.16
C PHE A 31 9.54 -15.25 -3.98
N PHE A 32 8.44 -14.87 -4.65
CA PHE A 32 7.21 -15.66 -4.64
C PHE A 32 7.38 -17.02 -5.32
N ILE A 33 8.05 -17.08 -6.48
CA ILE A 33 8.34 -18.35 -7.18
C ILE A 33 9.18 -19.25 -6.27
N ALA A 34 10.26 -18.71 -5.70
CA ALA A 34 11.11 -19.47 -4.78
C ALA A 34 10.29 -20.02 -3.60
N ARG A 35 9.35 -19.23 -3.06
CA ARG A 35 8.47 -19.64 -1.97
C ARG A 35 7.59 -20.81 -2.38
N MET A 36 6.95 -20.71 -3.55
CA MET A 36 6.09 -21.78 -4.08
C MET A 36 6.88 -23.07 -4.32
N VAL A 37 8.08 -22.97 -4.89
CA VAL A 37 8.98 -24.13 -5.07
C VAL A 37 9.28 -24.80 -3.73
N VAL A 38 9.60 -24.02 -2.70
CA VAL A 38 9.88 -24.56 -1.36
C VAL A 38 8.64 -25.22 -0.74
N ARG A 39 7.47 -24.59 -0.83
CA ARG A 39 6.22 -25.15 -0.31
C ARG A 39 5.85 -26.46 -0.98
N ILE A 40 5.93 -26.51 -2.31
CA ILE A 40 5.61 -27.71 -3.09
C ILE A 40 6.61 -28.84 -2.80
N LYS A 41 7.91 -28.54 -2.78
CA LYS A 41 8.97 -29.55 -2.63
C LYS A 41 9.10 -30.08 -1.20
N TYR A 42 9.00 -29.20 -0.19
CA TYR A 42 9.27 -29.58 1.21
C TYR A 42 8.00 -29.74 2.05
N SER A 43 7.01 -28.84 1.91
CA SER A 43 5.80 -28.87 2.75
C SER A 43 4.65 -29.71 2.17
N ARG A 44 4.66 -29.99 0.86
CA ARG A 44 3.61 -30.74 0.11
C ARG A 44 2.16 -30.27 0.37
N ALA A 45 1.99 -29.03 0.82
CA ALA A 45 0.69 -28.44 1.13
C ALA A 45 0.69 -26.96 0.81
N VAL A 46 -0.38 -26.50 0.16
CA VAL A 46 -0.64 -25.08 -0.12
C VAL A 46 -1.60 -24.57 0.94
N PHE A 47 -1.21 -23.51 1.63
CA PHE A 47 -2.00 -22.94 2.72
C PHE A 47 -2.71 -21.66 2.28
N VAL A 48 -3.69 -21.21 3.07
CA VAL A 48 -4.42 -19.96 2.81
C VAL A 48 -3.48 -18.75 2.77
N ASP A 49 -2.37 -18.76 3.52
CA ASP A 49 -1.35 -17.70 3.45
C ASP A 49 -0.66 -17.64 2.08
N ASP A 50 -0.44 -18.78 1.42
CA ASP A 50 0.15 -18.81 0.07
C ASP A 50 -0.82 -18.24 -0.98
N ALA A 51 -2.13 -18.50 -0.84
CA ALA A 51 -3.17 -17.92 -1.71
C ALA A 51 -3.27 -16.40 -1.53
N LEU A 52 -3.21 -15.90 -0.30
CA LEU A 52 -3.22 -14.46 0.00
C LEU A 52 -1.95 -13.76 -0.53
N ALA A 53 -0.79 -14.39 -0.38
CA ALA A 53 0.47 -13.89 -0.94
C ALA A 53 0.45 -13.87 -2.48
N CYS A 54 -0.14 -14.88 -3.12
CA CYS A 54 -0.34 -14.90 -4.58
C CYS A 54 -1.23 -13.73 -5.02
N PHE A 55 -2.35 -13.51 -4.32
CA PHE A 55 -3.24 -12.40 -4.66
C PHE A 55 -2.58 -11.03 -4.45
N ALA A 56 -1.76 -10.88 -3.41
CA ALA A 56 -0.96 -9.67 -3.21
C ALA A 56 0.02 -9.43 -4.38
N LEU A 57 0.67 -10.48 -4.90
CA LEU A 57 1.55 -10.37 -6.07
C LEU A 57 0.77 -9.96 -7.33
N VAL A 58 -0.42 -10.52 -7.54
CA VAL A 58 -1.30 -10.13 -8.66
C VAL A 58 -1.67 -8.66 -8.55
N CYS A 59 -2.04 -8.18 -7.35
CA CYS A 59 -2.31 -6.75 -7.11
C CYS A 59 -1.08 -5.88 -7.38
N LEU A 60 0.13 -6.32 -6.99
CA LEU A 60 1.37 -5.60 -7.25
C LEU A 60 1.66 -5.46 -8.75
N ILE A 61 1.53 -6.55 -9.51
CA ILE A 61 1.73 -6.55 -10.97
C ILE A 61 0.66 -5.71 -11.66
N ALA A 62 -0.60 -5.85 -11.26
CA ALA A 62 -1.69 -5.01 -11.78
C ALA A 62 -1.41 -3.52 -11.52
N ASN A 63 -0.90 -3.17 -10.34
CA ASN A 63 -0.53 -1.79 -10.02
C ASN A 63 0.62 -1.29 -10.92
N ALA A 64 1.64 -2.13 -11.17
CA ALA A 64 2.73 -1.79 -12.08
C ALA A 64 2.24 -1.51 -13.52
N ILE A 65 1.28 -2.31 -14.00
CA ILE A 65 0.64 -2.09 -15.31
C ILE A 65 -0.12 -0.77 -15.31
N VAL A 66 -0.94 -0.49 -14.29
CA VAL A 66 -1.70 0.76 -14.17
C VAL A 66 -0.77 1.97 -14.14
N ILE A 67 0.33 1.93 -13.37
CA ILE A 67 1.34 3.00 -13.33
C ILE A 67 1.98 3.22 -14.72
N THR A 68 2.20 2.15 -15.47
CA THR A 68 2.77 2.21 -16.83
C THR A 68 1.81 2.91 -17.80
N LEU A 69 0.51 2.58 -17.74
CA LEU A 69 -0.53 3.23 -18.54
C LEU A 69 -0.78 4.68 -18.12
N MET A 70 -0.68 4.98 -16.83
CA MET A 70 -0.90 6.30 -16.25
C MET A 70 0.24 7.29 -16.54
N CYS A 71 1.49 6.82 -16.60
CA CYS A 71 2.69 7.65 -16.79
C CYS A 71 2.59 8.69 -17.91
N PRO A 72 2.28 8.36 -19.18
CA PRO A 72 2.24 9.35 -20.26
C PRO A 72 1.27 10.50 -19.98
N MET A 73 0.09 10.21 -19.43
CA MET A 73 -0.93 11.21 -19.10
C MET A 73 -0.52 12.07 -17.90
N MET A 74 0.09 11.45 -16.88
CA MET A 74 0.59 12.15 -15.69
C MET A 74 1.70 13.16 -16.06
N TYR A 75 2.69 12.78 -16.87
CA TYR A 75 3.79 13.69 -17.23
C TYR A 75 3.32 14.78 -18.22
N ALA A 76 2.40 14.46 -19.12
CA ALA A 76 1.80 15.46 -20.00
C ALA A 76 1.04 16.53 -19.22
N THR A 77 0.22 16.12 -18.23
CA THR A 77 -0.54 17.05 -17.38
C THR A 77 0.38 17.88 -16.47
N LEU A 78 1.45 17.29 -15.89
CA LEU A 78 2.43 18.04 -15.10
C LEU A 78 3.16 19.11 -15.93
N GLN A 79 3.58 18.77 -17.15
CA GLN A 79 4.27 19.71 -18.05
C GLN A 79 3.37 20.89 -18.44
N LEU A 80 2.12 20.60 -18.82
CA LEU A 80 1.14 21.65 -19.16
C LEU A 80 0.83 22.57 -17.98
N ALA A 81 0.77 22.01 -16.77
CA ALA A 81 0.58 22.77 -15.55
C ALA A 81 1.79 23.68 -15.23
N SER A 82 3.02 23.20 -15.46
CA SER A 82 4.26 23.98 -15.26
C SER A 82 4.44 25.12 -16.25
N LEU A 83 3.91 24.96 -17.48
CA LEU A 83 3.99 25.98 -18.55
C LEU A 83 2.84 27.00 -18.49
N GLY A 84 1.85 26.82 -17.61
CA GLY A 84 0.66 27.69 -17.54
C GLY A 84 -0.26 27.58 -18.76
N LEU A 85 -0.02 26.62 -19.66
CA LEU A 85 -0.76 26.43 -20.90
C LEU A 85 -1.93 25.46 -20.67
N GLY A 86 -3.02 25.96 -20.09
CA GLY A 86 -4.22 25.18 -19.77
C GLY A 86 -5.13 24.82 -20.96
N ARG A 87 -4.65 24.88 -22.21
CA ARG A 87 -5.52 24.88 -23.40
C ARG A 87 -5.08 23.88 -24.47
N ARG A 88 -5.28 22.59 -24.18
CA ARG A 88 -5.32 21.52 -25.19
C ARG A 88 -6.77 21.03 -25.31
N ALA A 89 -7.25 20.79 -26.52
CA ALA A 89 -8.65 20.39 -26.78
C ALA A 89 -9.07 19.11 -26.03
N ASN A 90 -8.13 18.20 -25.76
CA ASN A 90 -8.38 16.91 -25.10
C ASN A 90 -7.90 16.86 -23.63
N LEU A 91 -7.51 18.00 -23.04
CA LEU A 91 -6.95 18.04 -21.68
C LEU A 91 -7.91 17.48 -20.64
N PHE A 92 -9.21 17.75 -20.81
CA PHE A 92 -10.24 17.31 -19.87
C PHE A 92 -10.38 15.79 -19.85
N ASP A 93 -10.39 15.13 -21.01
CA ASP A 93 -10.51 13.69 -21.12
C ASP A 93 -9.24 12.99 -20.60
N ASP A 94 -8.06 13.54 -20.91
CA ASP A 94 -6.79 13.04 -20.40
C ASP A 94 -6.71 13.13 -18.86
N VAL A 95 -7.22 14.22 -18.27
CA VAL A 95 -7.28 14.41 -16.81
C VAL A 95 -8.27 13.44 -16.17
N ILE A 96 -9.46 13.25 -16.75
CA ILE A 96 -10.45 12.30 -16.21
C ILE A 96 -9.90 10.87 -16.26
N LEU A 97 -9.28 10.48 -17.37
CA LEU A 97 -8.69 9.17 -17.55
C LEU A 97 -7.52 8.95 -16.58
N TYR A 98 -6.67 9.96 -16.40
CA TYR A 98 -5.62 9.96 -15.38
C TYR A 98 -6.17 9.75 -13.96
N MET A 99 -7.22 10.47 -13.57
CA MET A 99 -7.83 10.33 -12.24
C MET A 99 -8.42 8.93 -12.02
N ARG A 100 -8.99 8.31 -13.06
CA ARG A 100 -9.45 6.91 -13.00
C ARG A 100 -8.28 5.95 -12.78
N TYR A 101 -7.18 6.11 -13.49
CA TYR A 101 -5.98 5.29 -13.26
C TYR A 101 -5.37 5.50 -11.87
N GLN A 102 -5.32 6.75 -11.38
CA GLN A 102 -4.83 7.05 -10.03
C GLN A 102 -5.72 6.39 -8.96
N PHE A 103 -7.03 6.38 -9.16
CA PHE A 103 -7.99 5.69 -8.29
C PHE A 103 -7.74 4.18 -8.28
N SER A 104 -7.64 3.55 -9.45
CA SER A 104 -7.32 2.13 -9.58
C SER A 104 -5.97 1.78 -8.94
N SER A 105 -4.94 2.59 -9.16
CA SER A 105 -3.61 2.39 -8.58
C SER A 105 -3.64 2.47 -7.05
N THR A 106 -4.38 3.44 -6.49
CA THR A 106 -4.50 3.58 -5.04
C THR A 106 -5.23 2.38 -4.40
N LEU A 107 -6.29 1.88 -5.03
CA LEU A 107 -6.98 0.67 -4.57
C LEU A 107 -6.09 -0.57 -4.65
N LEU A 108 -5.35 -0.74 -5.75
CA LEU A 108 -4.41 -1.86 -5.92
C LEU A 108 -3.27 -1.81 -4.90
N PHE A 109 -2.78 -0.61 -4.60
CA PHE A 109 -1.79 -0.40 -3.55
C PHE A 109 -2.31 -0.83 -2.17
N TRP A 110 -3.45 -0.29 -1.74
CA TRP A 110 -4.02 -0.64 -0.44
C TRP A 110 -4.35 -2.12 -0.35
N THR A 111 -5.04 -2.68 -1.35
CA THR A 111 -5.35 -4.12 -1.39
C THR A 111 -4.09 -4.97 -1.24
N CYS A 112 -2.99 -4.63 -1.93
CA CYS A 112 -1.72 -5.32 -1.77
C CYS A 112 -1.19 -5.32 -0.32
N ILE A 113 -1.15 -4.16 0.33
CA ILE A 113 -0.68 -4.03 1.73
C ILE A 113 -1.57 -4.81 2.69
N TRP A 114 -2.89 -4.67 2.56
CA TRP A 114 -3.84 -5.37 3.43
C TRP A 114 -3.83 -6.89 3.22
N LEU A 115 -3.58 -7.38 2.00
CA LEU A 115 -3.41 -8.81 1.73
C LEU A 115 -2.14 -9.37 2.34
N VAL A 116 -1.04 -8.61 2.35
CA VAL A 116 0.20 -8.99 3.06
C VAL A 116 -0.08 -9.12 4.57
N LYS A 117 -0.80 -8.17 5.17
CA LYS A 117 -1.22 -8.26 6.58
C LYS A 117 -2.09 -9.49 6.84
N ALA A 118 -3.06 -9.75 5.96
CA ALA A 118 -3.91 -10.93 6.06
C ALA A 118 -3.11 -12.24 5.95
N SER A 119 -2.09 -12.29 5.09
CA SER A 119 -1.17 -13.42 4.97
C SER A 119 -0.37 -13.65 6.27
N PHE A 120 0.18 -12.59 6.86
CA PHE A 120 0.86 -12.69 8.16
C PHE A 120 -0.10 -13.17 9.26
N LEU A 121 -1.30 -12.60 9.30
CA LEU A 121 -2.30 -12.94 10.29
C LEU A 121 -2.74 -14.41 10.16
N ALA A 122 -2.95 -14.90 8.93
CA ALA A 122 -3.25 -16.31 8.65
C ALA A 122 -2.11 -17.23 9.10
N PHE A 123 -0.85 -16.84 8.83
CA PHE A 123 0.33 -17.56 9.30
C PHE A 123 0.37 -17.64 10.84
N PHE A 124 0.13 -16.52 11.54
CA PHE A 124 0.13 -16.50 13.01
C PHE A 124 -1.03 -17.27 13.63
N LYS A 125 -2.21 -17.27 12.99
CA LYS A 125 -3.37 -18.07 13.44
C LYS A 125 -2.97 -19.53 13.63
N ARG A 126 -2.24 -20.07 12.65
CA ARG A 126 -1.78 -21.46 12.65
C ARG A 126 -0.80 -21.73 13.78
N LEU A 127 0.06 -20.76 14.10
CA LEU A 127 1.03 -20.88 15.19
C LEU A 127 0.37 -20.84 16.58
N THR A 128 -0.75 -20.12 16.72
CA THR A 128 -1.42 -19.88 18.02
C THR A 128 -2.66 -20.75 18.28
N LEU A 129 -2.97 -21.73 17.42
CA LEU A 129 -4.20 -22.54 17.47
C LEU A 129 -4.55 -23.11 18.87
N ASN A 130 -3.55 -23.38 19.72
CA ASN A 130 -3.75 -24.00 21.04
C ASN A 130 -3.86 -23.01 22.22
N LEU A 131 -3.82 -21.69 21.97
CA LEU A 131 -3.78 -20.67 23.03
C LEU A 131 -5.00 -19.75 22.99
N LYS A 132 -6.03 -20.07 23.78
CA LYS A 132 -7.33 -19.36 23.79
C LYS A 132 -7.21 -17.83 23.86
N ALA A 133 -6.35 -17.31 24.74
CA ALA A 133 -6.13 -15.85 24.86
C ALA A 133 -5.55 -15.22 23.58
N HIS A 134 -4.62 -15.90 22.91
CA HIS A 134 -4.01 -15.42 21.66
C HIS A 134 -4.97 -15.56 20.48
N THR A 135 -5.83 -16.57 20.47
CA THR A 135 -6.90 -16.73 19.48
C THR A 135 -7.93 -15.60 19.57
N ILE A 136 -8.29 -15.17 20.79
CA ILE A 136 -9.18 -14.01 20.98
C ILE A 136 -8.51 -12.73 20.47
N ALA A 137 -7.27 -12.48 20.89
CA ALA A 137 -6.51 -11.31 20.42
C ALA A 137 -6.36 -11.30 18.88
N TRP A 138 -6.16 -12.47 18.28
CA TRP A 138 -6.13 -12.66 16.84
C TRP A 138 -7.43 -12.23 16.16
N TRP A 139 -8.60 -12.65 16.67
CA TRP A 139 -9.90 -12.25 16.10
C TRP A 139 -10.14 -10.74 16.22
N VAL A 140 -9.73 -10.11 17.33
CA VAL A 140 -9.82 -8.66 17.51
C VAL A 140 -8.97 -7.94 16.46
N ILE A 141 -7.72 -8.37 16.26
CA ILE A 141 -6.80 -7.78 15.29
C ILE A 141 -7.27 -8.05 13.85
N ALA A 142 -7.84 -9.23 13.57
CA ALA A 142 -8.50 -9.54 12.31
C ALA A 142 -9.67 -8.59 12.02
N GLY A 143 -10.54 -8.37 13.02
CA GLY A 143 -11.64 -7.42 12.90
C GLY A 143 -11.15 -6.00 12.63
N LEU A 144 -10.14 -5.54 13.37
CA LEU A 144 -9.56 -4.21 13.20
C LEU A 144 -8.90 -4.04 11.82
N THR A 145 -8.20 -5.07 11.33
CA THR A 145 -7.57 -5.03 10.00
C THR A 145 -8.60 -5.00 8.88
N ILE A 146 -9.69 -5.78 8.98
CA ILE A 146 -10.80 -5.73 8.01
C ILE A 146 -11.49 -4.36 8.05
N ALA A 147 -11.75 -3.82 9.23
CA ALA A 147 -12.33 -2.48 9.39
C ALA A 147 -11.42 -1.38 8.83
N GLY A 148 -10.10 -1.48 9.04
CA GLY A 148 -9.11 -0.57 8.48
C GLY A 148 -9.03 -0.63 6.96
N TYR A 149 -9.11 -1.83 6.38
CA TYR A 149 -9.20 -2.02 4.92
C TYR A 149 -10.47 -1.37 4.36
N ALA A 150 -11.64 -1.67 4.94
CA ALA A 150 -12.90 -1.07 4.53
C ALA A 150 -12.84 0.46 4.64
N GLY A 151 -12.31 1.00 5.74
CA GLY A 151 -12.10 2.42 5.94
C GLY A 151 -11.21 3.04 4.86
N SER A 152 -10.13 2.38 4.47
CA SER A 152 -9.20 2.87 3.44
C SER A 152 -9.80 2.85 2.03
N VAL A 153 -10.57 1.81 1.71
CA VAL A 153 -11.27 1.70 0.42
C VAL A 153 -12.43 2.70 0.31
N ILE A 154 -13.18 2.91 1.39
CA ILE A 154 -14.35 3.80 1.42
C ILE A 154 -13.94 5.27 1.49
N SER A 155 -12.88 5.60 2.23
CA SER A 155 -12.47 7.00 2.42
C SER A 155 -11.97 7.68 1.14
N TYR A 156 -11.40 6.92 0.21
CA TYR A 156 -10.84 7.46 -1.03
C TYR A 156 -11.91 8.00 -2.01
N PRO A 157 -12.98 7.26 -2.38
CA PRO A 157 -14.06 7.81 -3.19
C PRO A 157 -14.84 8.93 -2.49
N LEU A 158 -15.02 8.84 -1.16
CA LEU A 158 -15.69 9.89 -0.37
C LEU A 158 -14.92 11.22 -0.38
N SER A 159 -13.60 11.18 -0.50
CA SER A 159 -12.76 12.40 -0.57
C SER A 159 -13.06 13.26 -1.82
N CYS A 160 -13.70 12.69 -2.84
CA CYS A 160 -14.09 13.39 -4.08
C CYS A 160 -15.61 13.57 -4.22
N ILE A 161 -16.43 13.00 -3.34
CA ILE A 161 -17.89 13.12 -3.37
C ILE A 161 -18.31 14.21 -2.38
N HIS A 162 -18.65 15.38 -2.89
CA HIS A 162 -19.29 16.41 -2.08
C HIS A 162 -20.82 16.17 -2.06
N PRO A 163 -21.49 16.07 -0.88
CA PRO A 163 -22.95 15.97 -0.79
C PRO A 163 -23.73 17.28 -1.08
N SER A 164 -23.05 18.38 -1.43
CA SER A 164 -23.61 19.75 -1.43
C SER A 164 -23.82 20.32 -2.84
N ILE A 165 -23.40 19.62 -3.89
CA ILE A 165 -23.59 20.09 -5.26
C ILE A 165 -24.86 19.44 -5.82
N HIS A 166 -25.99 19.72 -5.16
CA HIS A 166 -27.30 19.27 -5.61
C HIS A 166 -27.87 20.06 -6.79
N GLU A 167 -27.19 21.09 -7.29
CA GLU A 167 -27.61 21.73 -8.55
C GLU A 167 -26.42 22.16 -9.43
N LYS A 168 -26.35 21.55 -10.62
CA LYS A 168 -25.88 22.14 -11.89
C LYS A 168 -24.38 22.22 -12.21
N ARG A 169 -23.46 21.50 -11.54
CA ARG A 169 -22.04 21.40 -12.01
C ARG A 169 -21.38 20.02 -11.87
N LEU A 170 -22.12 18.94 -12.13
CA LEU A 170 -21.57 17.57 -12.12
C LEU A 170 -20.58 17.26 -13.26
N THR A 171 -20.34 18.17 -14.20
CA THR A 171 -19.52 17.94 -15.40
C THR A 171 -18.12 18.57 -15.34
N ARG A 172 -17.63 18.99 -14.16
CA ARG A 172 -16.25 19.52 -14.05
C ARG A 172 -15.41 18.73 -13.04
N PRO A 173 -14.24 18.18 -13.44
CA PRO A 173 -13.27 17.55 -12.52
C PRO A 173 -12.68 18.51 -11.47
N VAL A 174 -13.04 19.79 -11.53
CA VAL A 174 -12.68 20.86 -10.59
C VAL A 174 -13.33 20.66 -9.20
N ALA A 175 -14.33 19.77 -9.06
CA ALA A 175 -14.96 19.51 -7.76
C ALA A 175 -13.97 18.93 -6.72
N CYS A 176 -12.93 18.18 -7.11
CA CYS A 176 -11.92 17.67 -6.18
C CYS A 176 -10.80 18.68 -5.83
N GLU A 177 -10.74 19.85 -6.50
CA GLU A 177 -9.76 20.91 -6.20
C GLU A 177 -10.22 21.89 -5.11
N HIS A 178 -11.43 21.74 -4.58
CA HIS A 178 -11.91 22.60 -3.51
C HIS A 178 -11.07 22.38 -2.22
N PRO A 179 -10.61 23.44 -1.53
CA PRO A 179 -9.74 23.33 -0.36
C PRO A 179 -10.35 22.50 0.80
N TYR A 180 -11.69 22.40 0.85
CA TYR A 180 -12.40 21.52 1.79
C TYR A 180 -12.21 20.03 1.47
N ASN A 181 -12.36 19.63 0.20
CA ASN A 181 -12.20 18.23 -0.23
C ASN A 181 -10.74 17.78 -0.09
N ILE A 182 -9.80 18.68 -0.34
CA ILE A 182 -8.37 18.45 -0.08
C ILE A 182 -8.11 18.23 1.42
N ARG A 183 -8.74 19.01 2.31
CA ARG A 183 -8.61 18.80 3.77
C ARG A 183 -9.18 17.47 4.22
N ILE A 184 -10.36 17.08 3.73
CA ILE A 184 -10.96 15.77 4.03
C ILE A 184 -10.07 14.64 3.51
N ALA A 185 -9.57 14.74 2.28
CA ALA A 185 -8.66 13.76 1.70
C ALA A 185 -7.38 13.59 2.55
N ILE A 186 -6.80 14.69 3.02
CA ILE A 186 -5.61 14.65 3.90
C ILE A 186 -5.94 14.03 5.26
N ILE A 187 -7.08 14.37 5.86
CA ILE A 187 -7.52 13.79 7.14
C ILE A 187 -7.76 12.29 6.99
N SER A 188 -8.49 11.88 5.97
CA SER A 188 -8.73 10.47 5.65
C SER A 188 -7.43 9.72 5.38
N LEU A 189 -6.49 10.31 4.63
CA LEU A 189 -5.20 9.68 4.35
C LEU A 189 -4.35 9.54 5.61
N ARG A 190 -4.35 10.54 6.51
CA ARG A 190 -3.68 10.47 7.82
C ARG A 190 -4.32 9.42 8.74
N LEU A 191 -5.64 9.34 8.79
CA LEU A 191 -6.35 8.34 9.59
C LEU A 191 -6.12 6.93 9.07
N SER A 192 -6.24 6.71 7.75
CA SER A 192 -5.94 5.41 7.13
C SER A 192 -4.49 5.00 7.37
N THR A 193 -3.54 5.93 7.25
CA THR A 193 -2.13 5.66 7.54
C THR A 193 -1.89 5.38 9.03
N ALA A 194 -2.55 6.11 9.93
CA ALA A 194 -2.42 5.87 11.36
C ALA A 194 -2.98 4.49 11.75
N LEU A 195 -4.12 4.10 11.17
CA LEU A 195 -4.70 2.76 11.32
C LEU A 195 -3.79 1.68 10.71
N ASP A 196 -3.16 1.97 9.58
CA ASP A 196 -2.20 1.09 8.92
C ASP A 196 -1.01 0.80 9.85
N ILE A 197 -0.36 1.84 10.37
CA ILE A 197 0.75 1.73 11.33
C ILE A 197 0.31 1.03 12.63
N ALA A 198 -0.86 1.39 13.16
CA ALA A 198 -1.38 0.78 14.38
C ALA A 198 -1.66 -0.71 14.21
N THR A 199 -2.26 -1.11 13.09
CA THR A 199 -2.51 -2.52 12.79
C THR A 199 -1.22 -3.29 12.59
N ASP A 200 -0.18 -2.70 11.99
CA ASP A 200 1.13 -3.34 11.89
C ASP A 200 1.77 -3.56 13.25
N ALA A 201 1.75 -2.55 14.12
CA ALA A 201 2.27 -2.67 15.48
C ALA A 201 1.57 -3.81 16.26
N LEU A 202 0.25 -3.94 16.10
CA LEU A 202 -0.53 -5.00 16.75
C LEU A 202 -0.22 -6.40 16.18
N ILE A 203 -0.10 -6.53 14.85
CA ILE A 203 0.28 -7.79 14.20
C ILE A 203 1.67 -8.23 14.66
N ILE A 204 2.59 -7.29 14.81
CA ILE A 204 3.95 -7.51 15.30
C ILE A 204 3.98 -7.86 16.80
N ALA A 205 3.09 -7.26 17.60
CA ALA A 205 3.00 -7.51 19.04
C ALA A 205 2.45 -8.91 19.39
N LEU A 206 1.59 -9.49 18.54
CA LEU A 206 1.03 -10.84 18.72
C LEU A 206 2.11 -11.91 18.99
N PRO A 207 3.06 -12.17 18.07
CA PRO A 207 4.11 -13.16 18.29
C PRO A 207 5.09 -12.77 19.41
N MET A 208 5.29 -11.48 19.67
CA MET A 208 6.18 -11.02 20.74
C MET A 208 5.63 -11.35 22.13
N SER A 209 4.33 -11.10 22.33
CA SER A 209 3.65 -11.46 23.58
C SER A 209 3.69 -12.97 23.84
N LEU A 210 3.60 -13.77 22.77
CA LEU A 210 3.75 -15.22 22.83
C LEU A 210 5.17 -15.64 23.17
N ALA A 211 6.17 -15.05 22.51
CA ALA A 211 7.59 -15.37 22.71
C ALA A 211 8.08 -15.04 24.13
N TRP A 212 7.48 -14.05 24.80
CA TRP A 212 7.80 -13.73 26.20
C TRP A 212 7.12 -14.65 27.21
N ARG A 213 5.90 -15.13 26.93
CA ARG A 213 5.19 -16.02 27.86
C ARG A 213 5.63 -17.48 27.75
N VAL A 214 6.00 -17.93 26.55
CA VAL A 214 6.39 -19.32 26.31
C VAL A 214 7.91 -19.41 26.26
N ARG A 215 8.50 -20.31 27.07
CA ARG A 215 9.93 -20.65 27.00
C ARG A 215 10.20 -21.42 25.71
N LEU A 216 10.29 -20.70 24.60
CA LEU A 216 10.57 -21.28 23.29
C LEU A 216 12.06 -21.62 23.16
N PRO A 217 12.41 -22.72 22.46
CA PRO A 217 13.79 -23.02 22.14
C PRO A 217 14.41 -21.89 21.31
N PHE A 218 15.71 -21.68 21.47
CA PHE A 218 16.45 -20.55 20.87
C PHE A 218 16.19 -20.38 19.37
N ARG A 219 16.04 -21.48 18.64
CA ARG A 219 15.76 -21.50 17.19
C ARG A 219 14.41 -20.88 16.83
N THR A 220 13.34 -21.22 17.54
CA THR A 220 12.00 -20.64 17.32
C THR A 220 11.95 -19.18 17.73
N ARG A 221 12.67 -18.81 18.79
CA ARG A 221 12.82 -17.41 19.21
C ARG A 221 13.51 -16.57 18.12
N LEU A 222 14.53 -17.11 17.47
CA LEU A 222 15.23 -16.45 16.37
C LEU A 222 14.34 -16.30 15.12
N ALA A 223 13.55 -17.32 14.77
CA ALA A 223 12.61 -17.26 13.65
C ALA A 223 11.54 -16.18 13.87
N LEU A 224 10.97 -16.11 15.08
CA LEU A 224 10.00 -15.07 15.46
C LEU A 224 10.61 -13.67 15.43
N SER A 225 11.85 -13.52 15.91
CA SER A 225 12.59 -12.26 15.81
C SER A 225 12.84 -11.85 14.34
N GLY A 226 13.09 -12.81 13.46
CA GLY A 226 13.22 -12.56 12.02
C GLY A 226 11.95 -12.02 11.38
N VAL A 227 10.79 -12.59 11.70
CA VAL A 227 9.49 -12.09 11.21
C VAL A 227 9.16 -10.72 11.81
N PHE A 228 9.51 -10.48 13.07
CA PHE A 228 9.39 -9.17 13.72
C PHE A 228 10.19 -8.09 12.98
N ALA A 229 11.47 -8.35 12.72
CA ALA A 229 12.34 -7.40 12.03
C ALA A 229 11.78 -7.06 10.64
N LEU A 230 11.32 -8.08 9.93
CA LEU A 230 10.66 -7.97 8.64
C LEU A 230 9.39 -7.09 8.67
N GLY A 231 8.49 -7.31 9.64
CA GLY A 231 7.31 -6.44 9.83
C GLY A 231 7.70 -4.99 10.17
N GLY A 232 8.72 -4.81 11.02
CA GLY A 232 9.24 -3.49 11.37
C GLY A 232 9.82 -2.74 10.16
N PHE A 233 10.47 -3.44 9.23
CA PHE A 233 10.92 -2.84 7.97
C PHE A 233 9.76 -2.30 7.13
N ILE A 234 8.64 -3.03 7.03
CA ILE A 234 7.45 -2.55 6.30
C ILE A 234 6.92 -1.25 6.90
N VAL A 235 6.78 -1.20 8.24
CA VAL A 235 6.33 0.01 8.97
C VAL A 235 7.29 1.18 8.75
N LEU A 236 8.60 0.93 8.73
CA LEU A 236 9.60 1.96 8.46
C LEU A 236 9.39 2.59 7.08
N PHE A 237 9.16 1.77 6.03
CA PHE A 237 8.88 2.28 4.69
C PHE A 237 7.57 3.07 4.61
N ALA A 238 6.52 2.64 5.34
CA ALA A 238 5.27 3.39 5.44
C ALA A 238 5.49 4.78 6.08
N ILE A 239 6.27 4.86 7.16
CA ILE A 239 6.63 6.14 7.80
C ILE A 239 7.43 7.03 6.84
N ILE A 240 8.42 6.45 6.14
CA ILE A 240 9.20 7.19 5.14
C ILE A 240 8.28 7.75 4.06
N ARG A 241 7.35 6.96 3.50
CA ARG A 241 6.37 7.43 2.51
C ARG A 241 5.63 8.67 3.02
N VAL A 242 5.16 8.64 4.28
CA VAL A 242 4.40 9.75 4.87
C VAL A 242 5.26 11.00 5.02
N ILE A 243 6.43 10.89 5.62
CA ILE A 243 7.35 12.03 5.82
C ILE A 243 7.72 12.66 4.47
N VAL A 244 7.95 11.81 3.48
CA VAL A 244 8.42 12.20 2.16
C VAL A 244 7.28 12.75 1.29
N THR A 245 6.02 12.43 1.62
CA THR A 245 4.81 12.94 0.95
C THR A 245 4.24 14.19 1.66
N ASP A 246 4.42 14.34 2.97
CA ASP A 246 3.90 15.46 3.77
C ASP A 246 4.72 16.74 3.52
N THR A 247 4.39 17.45 2.44
CA THR A 247 4.95 18.76 2.17
C THR A 247 4.08 19.79 2.88
N LYS A 248 4.57 20.36 3.99
CA LYS A 248 3.86 21.23 4.96
C LYS A 248 3.05 22.41 4.39
N THR A 249 3.10 22.69 3.08
CA THR A 249 2.43 23.83 2.44
C THR A 249 2.06 23.61 0.95
N SER A 250 2.24 22.44 0.35
CA SER A 250 1.94 22.21 -1.08
C SER A 250 1.40 20.82 -1.38
N ARG A 251 0.60 20.72 -2.45
CA ARG A 251 0.00 19.46 -2.94
C ARG A 251 1.09 18.38 -3.05
N PRO A 252 0.88 17.17 -2.50
CA PRO A 252 1.85 16.09 -2.65
C PRO A 252 2.05 15.81 -4.14
N GLU A 253 3.30 15.82 -4.59
CA GLU A 253 3.62 15.49 -5.98
C GLU A 253 3.28 14.03 -6.27
N VAL A 254 2.37 13.81 -7.22
CA VAL A 254 1.80 12.49 -7.48
C VAL A 254 2.85 11.51 -8.00
N SER A 255 3.83 11.97 -8.79
CA SER A 255 4.93 11.12 -9.27
C SER A 255 5.79 10.58 -8.13
N TRP A 256 6.00 11.39 -7.10
CA TRP A 256 6.80 11.03 -5.93
C TRP A 256 6.05 10.08 -5.00
N LEU A 257 4.75 10.34 -4.78
CA LEU A 257 3.86 9.45 -4.06
C LEU A 257 3.81 8.05 -4.70
N ASN A 258 3.61 7.99 -6.02
CA ASN A 258 3.52 6.72 -6.75
C ASN A 258 4.84 5.93 -6.69
N LEU A 259 6.00 6.59 -6.71
CA LEU A 259 7.29 5.93 -6.54
C LEU A 259 7.39 5.24 -5.17
N TRP A 260 7.14 5.98 -4.09
CA TRP A 260 7.25 5.44 -2.73
C TRP A 260 6.20 4.37 -2.44
N SER A 261 4.98 4.52 -2.94
CA SER A 261 3.94 3.48 -2.86
C SER A 261 4.36 2.20 -3.61
N ALA A 262 5.01 2.32 -4.77
CA ALA A 262 5.51 1.16 -5.52
C ALA A 262 6.65 0.45 -4.76
N ILE A 263 7.56 1.22 -4.14
CA ILE A 263 8.65 0.68 -3.32
C ILE A 263 8.08 -0.05 -2.10
N GLU A 264 7.20 0.58 -1.35
CA GLU A 264 6.61 0.02 -0.13
C GLU A 264 5.82 -1.26 -0.40
N SER A 265 4.93 -1.26 -1.40
CA SER A 265 4.16 -2.45 -1.76
C SER A 265 5.04 -3.60 -2.25
N SER A 266 6.09 -3.31 -3.01
CA SER A 266 7.05 -4.33 -3.46
C SER A 266 7.83 -4.93 -2.28
N ILE A 267 8.30 -4.09 -1.36
CA ILE A 267 9.02 -4.55 -0.16
C ILE A 267 8.09 -5.39 0.72
N ALA A 268 6.84 -4.97 0.93
CA ALA A 268 5.86 -5.72 1.69
C ALA A 268 5.66 -7.14 1.10
N VAL A 269 5.53 -7.27 -0.22
CA VAL A 269 5.39 -8.58 -0.89
C VAL A 269 6.68 -9.40 -0.78
N ILE A 270 7.86 -8.81 -0.99
CA ILE A 270 9.16 -9.51 -0.84
C ILE A 270 9.29 -10.06 0.59
N VAL A 271 9.02 -9.22 1.59
CA VAL A 271 9.09 -9.55 3.00
C VAL A 271 8.08 -10.64 3.38
N CYS A 272 6.84 -10.54 2.90
CA CYS A 272 5.80 -11.55 3.08
C CYS A 272 6.25 -12.93 2.54
N ASN A 273 6.91 -12.94 1.39
CA ASN A 273 7.40 -14.16 0.77
C ASN A 273 8.65 -14.72 1.46
N LEU A 274 9.48 -13.87 2.08
CA LEU A 274 10.65 -14.26 2.86
C LEU A 274 10.31 -14.91 4.21
N ALA A 275 9.20 -14.50 4.84
CA ALA A 275 8.88 -14.90 6.21
C ALA A 275 8.85 -16.43 6.42
N PRO A 276 8.27 -17.26 5.52
CA PRO A 276 8.24 -18.70 5.73
C PRO A 276 9.56 -19.43 5.46
N PHE A 277 10.47 -18.87 4.66
CA PHE A 277 11.77 -19.51 4.42
C PHE A 277 12.56 -19.64 5.73
N LYS A 278 12.52 -18.63 6.60
CA LYS A 278 13.20 -18.69 7.90
C LYS A 278 12.60 -19.73 8.84
N THR A 279 11.32 -20.04 8.69
CA THR A 279 10.64 -21.07 9.50
C THR A 279 10.92 -22.50 9.02
N LEU A 280 11.46 -22.65 7.80
CA LEU A 280 11.73 -23.95 7.19
C LEU A 280 13.16 -24.47 7.43
N PHE A 281 14.09 -23.60 7.85
CA PHE A 281 15.46 -23.99 8.25
C PHE A 281 15.60 -24.29 9.75
N THR A 282 14.48 -24.62 10.42
CA THR A 282 14.47 -25.19 11.79
C THR A 282 14.31 -26.70 11.70
#